data_AF-A0A7W4PD77-F1
#
_entry.id   AF-A0A7W4PD77-F1
#
_cell.length_a   1.000
_cell.length_b   1.000
_cell.length_c   1.000
_cell.angle_alpha   90.00
_cell.angle_beta   90.00
_cell.angle_gamma   90.00
#
_symmetry.space_group_name_H-M   'P 1'
#
loop_
_entity.id
_entity.type
_entity.pdbx_description
1 polymer ?
#
loop_
_entity_poly.entity_id
_entity_poly.type
_entity_poly.pdbx_seq_one_letter_code
_entity_poly.pdbx_strand_id
1 'polypeptide(L)'
;MVPNARSQGLTARPHCYAARFMATLLCASLVGCAPAKPYLDKGMTLSEAGFIAHPADTTARYAMMNTLPPGQLTYRPSPAGFIYLYADPIGCGCVYMGSEAAYRIFSTGQQKGKKPAPLLADMQAMAAENRRDTAAWDWSAWSPNADPGGNQPRHVTGGYW
;
A
#
# COMPACT_ATOMS: atom_id res chain seq x y z
N MET A 1 -40.64 50.00 -65.60
CA MET A 1 -40.80 48.53 -65.48
C MET A 1 -40.11 48.07 -64.20
N VAL A 2 -40.92 47.62 -63.24
CA VAL A 2 -40.61 46.69 -62.12
C VAL A 2 -40.03 45.37 -62.71
N PRO A 3 -39.32 44.44 -62.02
CA PRO A 3 -39.04 44.25 -60.58
C PRO A 3 -37.52 44.18 -60.23
N ASN A 4 -37.03 44.30 -58.98
CA ASN A 4 -37.37 43.72 -57.67
C ASN A 4 -36.55 42.46 -57.33
N ALA A 5 -36.10 42.44 -56.06
CA ALA A 5 -35.82 41.26 -55.24
C ALA A 5 -34.54 40.47 -55.62
N ARG A 6 -33.78 39.84 -54.73
CA ARG A 6 -33.92 39.58 -53.29
C ARG A 6 -32.60 38.96 -52.80
N SER A 7 -32.35 39.11 -51.49
CA SER A 7 -31.77 38.11 -50.56
C SER A 7 -30.37 37.57 -50.87
N GLN A 8 -29.36 37.87 -50.03
CA GLN A 8 -29.08 37.15 -48.78
C GLN A 8 -29.24 35.63 -48.89
N GLY A 9 -28.13 34.92 -48.72
CA GLY A 9 -28.12 33.47 -48.52
C GLY A 9 -26.75 32.89 -48.81
N LEU A 10 -25.83 32.95 -47.83
CA LEU A 10 -24.74 31.98 -47.77
C LEU A 10 -25.38 30.59 -47.70
N THR A 11 -25.39 29.90 -48.82
CA THR A 11 -25.82 28.51 -48.89
C THR A 11 -24.76 27.63 -48.24
N ALA A 12 -25.00 27.27 -46.99
CA ALA A 12 -24.46 26.04 -46.44
C ALA A 12 -25.02 24.87 -47.25
N ARG A 13 -24.17 23.91 -47.65
CA ARG A 13 -24.51 22.48 -47.75
C ARG A 13 -23.24 21.64 -47.96
N PRO A 14 -23.29 20.36 -47.56
CA PRO A 14 -22.34 19.73 -46.66
C PRO A 14 -21.51 18.69 -47.43
N HIS A 15 -20.76 17.82 -46.72
CA HIS A 15 -19.90 16.73 -47.23
C HIS A 15 -18.51 17.23 -47.62
N CYS A 16 -17.39 16.85 -47.00
CA CYS A 16 -17.09 15.61 -46.31
C CYS A 16 -16.23 15.90 -45.08
N TYR A 17 -16.88 16.01 -43.91
CA TYR A 17 -16.26 15.61 -42.64
C TYR A 17 -16.16 14.08 -42.59
N ALA A 18 -15.45 13.48 -43.55
CA ALA A 18 -15.33 12.03 -43.65
C ALA A 18 -14.20 11.72 -44.63
N ALA A 19 -12.95 11.78 -44.17
CA ALA A 19 -11.86 10.98 -44.74
C ALA A 19 -10.48 11.25 -44.13
N ARG A 20 -10.29 12.15 -43.16
CA ARG A 20 -8.95 12.34 -42.53
C ARG A 20 -8.99 12.54 -41.02
N PHE A 21 -9.90 11.84 -40.34
CA PHE A 21 -9.87 11.62 -38.89
C PHE A 21 -9.70 10.12 -38.57
N MET A 22 -8.90 9.41 -39.37
CA MET A 22 -8.68 7.97 -39.19
C MET A 22 -7.17 7.65 -39.14
N ALA A 23 -6.44 8.33 -38.26
CA ALA A 23 -5.04 7.99 -37.95
C ALA A 23 -4.64 8.35 -36.50
N THR A 24 -5.62 8.52 -35.60
CA THR A 24 -5.39 8.85 -34.18
C THR A 24 -6.19 7.89 -33.29
N LEU A 25 -5.97 6.57 -33.44
CA LEU A 25 -6.77 5.58 -32.69
C LEU A 25 -6.02 4.27 -32.38
N LEU A 26 -4.72 4.32 -32.07
CA LEU A 26 -4.01 3.10 -31.65
C LEU A 26 -2.86 3.29 -30.64
N CYS A 27 -3.00 4.23 -29.70
CA CYS A 27 -2.15 4.24 -28.49
C CYS A 27 -3.01 4.52 -27.26
N ALA A 28 -3.99 3.65 -26.99
CA ALA A 28 -4.58 3.56 -25.66
C ALA A 28 -3.55 2.88 -24.75
N SER A 29 -2.63 3.68 -24.21
CA SER A 29 -1.62 3.24 -23.25
C SER A 29 -2.28 2.60 -22.04
N LEU A 30 -1.84 1.39 -21.71
CA LEU A 30 -2.22 0.61 -20.53
C LEU A 30 -1.95 1.43 -19.25
N VAL A 31 -2.98 2.08 -18.71
CA VAL A 31 -2.96 2.56 -17.32
C VAL A 31 -3.22 1.36 -16.42
N GLY A 32 -2.17 0.56 -16.18
CA GLY A 32 -2.21 -0.56 -15.25
C GLY A 32 -2.17 -0.04 -13.81
N CYS A 33 -3.21 -0.32 -13.03
CA CYS A 33 -3.21 -0.06 -11.60
C CYS A 33 -2.24 -1.04 -10.92
N ALA A 34 -1.10 -0.56 -10.40
CA ALA A 34 -0.14 -1.40 -9.70
C ALA A 34 -0.55 -1.55 -8.22
N PRO A 35 -1.06 -2.71 -7.77
CA PRO A 35 -1.56 -2.89 -6.40
C PRO A 35 -0.48 -2.76 -5.33
N ALA A 36 0.79 -2.90 -5.71
CA ALA A 36 1.94 -2.75 -4.81
C ALA A 36 2.24 -1.29 -4.44
N LYS A 37 1.84 -0.32 -5.29
CA LYS A 37 2.27 1.08 -5.14
C LYS A 37 1.91 1.69 -3.77
N PRO A 38 0.69 1.53 -3.23
CA PRO A 38 0.34 2.08 -1.92
C PRO A 38 1.16 1.48 -0.77
N TYR A 39 1.53 0.20 -0.87
CA TYR A 39 2.34 -0.48 0.13
C TYR A 39 3.78 0.05 0.14
N LEU A 40 4.37 0.19 -1.04
CA LEU A 40 5.72 0.73 -1.19
C LEU A 40 5.79 2.18 -0.69
N ASP A 41 4.84 3.04 -1.10
CA ASP A 41 4.81 4.43 -0.67
C ASP A 41 4.68 4.53 0.87
N LYS A 42 3.85 3.67 1.49
CA LYS A 42 3.71 3.60 2.95
C LYS A 42 4.97 3.05 3.63
N GLY A 43 5.58 2.00 3.09
CA GLY A 43 6.84 1.42 3.55
C GLY A 43 7.99 2.44 3.58
N MET A 44 8.06 3.32 2.58
CA MET A 44 9.02 4.43 2.57
C MET A 44 8.80 5.40 3.73
N THR A 45 7.55 5.81 3.99
CA THR A 45 7.23 6.71 5.12
C THR A 45 7.48 6.06 6.49
N LEU A 46 7.27 4.74 6.59
CA LEU A 46 7.58 3.98 7.81
C LEU A 46 9.09 3.90 8.02
N SER A 47 9.85 3.65 6.95
CA SER A 47 11.31 3.59 7.01
C SER A 47 11.91 4.92 7.44
N GLU A 48 11.39 6.03 6.91
CA GLU A 48 11.79 7.39 7.31
C GLU A 48 11.50 7.67 8.79
N ALA A 49 10.41 7.11 9.33
CA ALA A 49 10.07 7.21 10.75
C ALA A 49 10.89 6.28 11.65
N GLY A 50 11.76 5.43 11.10
CA GLY A 50 12.63 4.52 11.85
C GLY A 50 12.08 3.09 12.00
N PHE A 51 11.08 2.69 11.20
CA PHE A 51 10.71 1.28 11.09
C PHE A 51 11.74 0.53 10.23
N ILE A 52 11.98 -0.73 10.57
CA ILE A 52 12.90 -1.60 9.85
C ILE A 52 12.09 -2.70 9.15
N ALA A 53 12.36 -2.93 7.87
CA ALA A 53 11.75 -4.00 7.09
C ALA A 53 12.40 -5.35 7.44
N HIS A 54 11.61 -6.28 7.96
CA HIS A 54 12.03 -7.66 8.20
C HIS A 54 11.43 -8.58 7.12
N PRO A 55 12.26 -9.19 6.25
CA PRO A 55 11.78 -10.09 5.21
C PRO A 55 11.00 -11.28 5.78
N ALA A 56 9.89 -11.64 5.15
CA ALA A 56 9.11 -12.83 5.49
C ALA A 56 9.57 -14.03 4.65
N ASP A 57 10.87 -14.31 4.67
CA ASP A 57 11.59 -15.26 3.81
C ASP A 57 11.48 -16.73 4.25
N THR A 58 10.81 -17.00 5.37
CA THR A 58 10.59 -18.34 5.91
C THR A 58 9.10 -18.64 5.96
N THR A 59 8.74 -19.93 5.92
CA THR A 59 7.35 -20.37 6.11
C THR A 59 6.72 -19.77 7.37
N ALA A 60 7.47 -19.76 8.48
CA ALA A 60 6.99 -19.26 9.75
C ALA A 60 6.77 -17.74 9.74
N ARG A 61 7.74 -16.96 9.20
CA ARG A 61 7.61 -15.50 9.07
C ARG A 61 6.49 -15.12 8.11
N TYR A 62 6.35 -15.84 7.01
CA TYR A 62 5.27 -15.63 6.03
C TYR A 62 3.89 -15.94 6.63
N ALA A 63 3.75 -17.07 7.32
CA ALA A 63 2.52 -17.40 8.03
C ALA A 63 2.17 -16.32 9.07
N MET A 64 3.17 -15.83 9.80
CA MET A 64 3.00 -14.79 10.81
C MET A 64 2.67 -13.41 10.19
N MET A 65 3.27 -13.06 9.05
CA MET A 65 2.91 -11.84 8.32
C MET A 65 1.44 -11.86 7.89
N ASN A 66 0.93 -13.03 7.47
CA ASN A 66 -0.46 -13.19 7.01
C ASN A 66 -1.49 -13.15 8.15
N THR A 67 -1.09 -13.19 9.42
CA THR A 67 -2.02 -12.95 10.55
C THR A 67 -2.26 -11.46 10.76
N LEU A 68 -1.38 -10.59 10.24
CA LEU A 68 -1.54 -9.14 10.38
C LEU A 68 -2.61 -8.60 9.43
N PRO A 69 -3.39 -7.59 9.87
CA PRO A 69 -4.36 -6.94 9.00
C PRO A 69 -3.65 -6.27 7.82
N PRO A 70 -4.04 -6.55 6.57
CA PRO A 70 -3.36 -6.02 5.40
C PRO A 70 -3.50 -4.50 5.33
N GLY A 71 -2.39 -3.79 5.13
CA GLY A 71 -2.38 -2.34 4.95
C GLY A 71 -2.64 -1.52 6.23
N GLN A 72 -2.73 -2.15 7.40
CA GLN A 72 -2.96 -1.49 8.68
C GLN A 72 -1.75 -1.59 9.61
N LEU A 73 -1.57 -0.58 10.45
CA LEU A 73 -0.61 -0.65 11.56
C LEU A 73 -1.30 -1.30 12.74
N THR A 74 -0.58 -2.20 13.40
CA THR A 74 -0.96 -2.76 14.68
C THR A 74 0.24 -2.78 15.63
N TYR A 75 0.07 -3.29 16.83
CA TYR A 75 1.16 -3.52 17.77
C TYR A 75 1.08 -4.93 18.35
N ARG A 76 2.21 -5.48 18.77
CA ARG A 76 2.27 -6.72 19.54
C ARG A 76 3.10 -6.52 20.80
N PRO A 77 2.65 -7.05 21.96
CA PRO A 77 3.46 -7.03 23.18
C PRO A 77 4.66 -7.98 23.00
N SER A 78 5.85 -7.51 23.36
CA SER A 78 7.07 -8.30 23.44
C SER A 78 7.69 -8.17 24.84
N PRO A 79 8.65 -9.02 25.23
CA PRO A 79 9.37 -8.86 26.50
C PRO A 79 10.07 -7.50 26.66
N ALA A 80 10.43 -6.83 25.55
CA ALA A 80 11.07 -5.52 25.53
C ALA A 80 10.08 -4.34 25.47
N GLY A 81 8.77 -4.61 25.45
CA GLY A 81 7.71 -3.61 25.29
C GLY A 81 6.89 -3.81 24.01
N PHE A 82 6.12 -2.80 23.61
CA PHE A 82 5.28 -2.88 22.42
C PHE A 82 6.08 -2.62 21.15
N ILE A 83 5.92 -3.51 20.17
CA ILE A 83 6.48 -3.36 18.83
C ILE A 83 5.34 -3.09 17.86
N TYR A 84 5.47 -2.05 17.06
CA TYR A 84 4.50 -1.65 16.06
C TYR A 84 4.83 -2.36 14.74
N LEU A 85 3.81 -2.93 14.12
CA LEU A 85 3.93 -3.83 12.98
C LEU A 85 3.07 -3.35 11.82
N TYR A 86 3.62 -3.40 10.62
CA TYR A 86 2.90 -3.20 9.36
C TYR A 86 3.32 -4.25 8.35
N ALA A 87 2.36 -5.03 7.85
CA ALA A 87 2.60 -6.05 6.84
C ALA A 87 2.51 -5.47 5.43
N ASP A 88 3.51 -5.78 4.60
CA ASP A 88 3.49 -5.57 3.16
C ASP A 88 3.68 -6.90 2.42
N PRO A 89 2.58 -7.63 2.16
CA PRO A 89 2.63 -8.91 1.46
C PRO A 89 2.79 -8.78 -0.07
N ILE A 90 2.58 -7.59 -0.65
CA ILE A 90 2.52 -7.39 -2.11
C ILE A 90 3.77 -6.68 -2.64
N GLY A 91 4.25 -5.65 -1.93
CA GLY A 91 5.41 -4.85 -2.32
C GLY A 91 6.73 -5.60 -2.05
N CYS A 92 7.13 -5.69 -0.77
CA CYS A 92 8.39 -6.36 -0.37
C CYS A 92 8.22 -7.82 0.09
N GLY A 93 7.01 -8.26 0.48
CA GLY A 93 6.84 -9.52 1.20
C GLY A 93 7.51 -9.48 2.58
N CYS A 94 7.33 -8.39 3.32
CA CYS A 94 8.03 -8.11 4.57
C CYS A 94 7.12 -7.48 5.63
N VAL A 95 7.57 -7.51 6.89
CA VAL A 95 6.90 -6.84 8.01
C VAL A 95 7.79 -5.70 8.49
N TYR A 96 7.28 -4.48 8.43
CA TYR A 96 7.92 -3.31 9.03
C TYR A 96 7.71 -3.33 10.54
N MET A 97 8.81 -3.27 11.30
CA MET A 97 8.80 -3.29 12.75
C MET A 97 9.39 -2.00 13.31
N GLY A 98 8.70 -1.37 14.25
CA GLY A 98 9.11 -0.10 14.84
C GLY A 98 8.89 -0.06 16.35
N SER A 99 9.70 0.74 17.02
CA SER A 99 9.49 1.08 18.43
C SER A 99 8.34 2.08 18.59
N GLU A 100 7.92 2.32 19.82
CA GLU A 100 6.97 3.38 20.14
C GLU A 100 7.44 4.77 19.66
N ALA A 101 8.75 5.05 19.75
CA ALA A 101 9.32 6.30 19.26
C ALA A 101 9.15 6.43 17.73
N ALA A 102 9.42 5.35 16.98
CA ALA A 102 9.22 5.32 15.54
C ALA A 102 7.73 5.51 15.17
N TYR A 103 6.82 4.86 15.92
CA TYR A 103 5.39 5.04 15.72
C TYR A 103 4.95 6.49 15.94
N ARG A 104 5.47 7.18 16.96
CA ARG A 104 5.16 8.59 17.22
C ARG A 104 5.65 9.51 16.09
N ILE A 105 6.85 9.27 15.57
CA ILE A 105 7.37 10.02 14.41
C ILE A 105 6.47 9.79 13.20
N PHE A 106 6.11 8.52 12.93
CA PHE A 106 5.20 8.19 11.84
C PHE A 106 3.82 8.86 12.01
N SER A 107 3.21 8.75 13.18
CA SER A 107 1.86 9.27 13.43
C SER A 107 1.82 10.79 13.30
N THR A 108 2.80 11.52 13.83
CA THR A 108 2.91 12.97 13.64
C THR A 108 3.06 13.37 12.17
N GLY A 109 3.82 12.60 11.37
CA GLY A 109 3.96 12.83 9.93
C GLY A 109 2.66 12.61 9.14
N GLN A 110 1.83 11.66 9.57
CA GLN A 110 0.50 11.39 8.98
C GLN A 110 -0.55 12.44 9.35
N GLN A 111 -0.37 13.14 10.46
CA GLN A 111 -1.33 14.10 11.03
C GLN A 111 -1.24 15.51 10.42
N LYS A 112 -0.70 15.71 9.21
CA LYS A 112 -0.59 17.07 8.61
C LYS A 112 -1.96 17.77 8.60
N GLY A 113 -2.15 18.73 9.51
CA GLY A 113 -3.39 19.50 9.71
C GLY A 113 -4.37 18.98 10.78
N LYS A 114 -4.05 17.90 11.50
CA LYS A 114 -4.85 17.33 12.60
C LYS A 114 -4.10 17.43 13.93
N LYS A 115 -4.83 17.59 15.04
CA LYS A 115 -4.23 17.55 16.38
C LYS A 115 -3.78 16.11 16.68
N PRO A 116 -2.50 15.87 17.04
CA PRO A 116 -2.02 14.53 17.34
C PRO A 116 -2.86 13.91 18.46
N ALA A 117 -3.39 12.72 18.21
CA ALA A 117 -4.07 11.94 19.24
C ALA A 117 -3.03 11.47 20.28
N PRO A 118 -3.41 11.34 21.56
CA PRO A 118 -2.55 10.68 22.55
C PRO A 118 -2.28 9.25 22.11
N LEU A 119 -1.03 8.79 22.27
CA LEU A 119 -0.63 7.42 21.94
C LEU A 119 -1.57 6.36 22.53
N LEU A 120 -2.03 6.58 23.76
CA LEU A 120 -2.95 5.67 24.44
C LEU A 120 -4.27 5.48 23.66
N ALA A 121 -4.80 6.53 23.02
CA ALA A 121 -6.02 6.43 22.23
C ALA A 121 -5.80 5.59 20.96
N ASP A 122 -4.66 5.79 20.28
CA ASP A 122 -4.28 4.98 19.12
C ASP A 122 -4.11 3.50 19.51
N MET A 123 -3.42 3.24 20.63
CA MET A 123 -3.26 1.88 21.15
C MET A 123 -4.61 1.25 21.52
N GLN A 124 -5.54 2.00 22.11
CA GLN A 124 -6.88 1.51 22.39
C GLN A 124 -7.66 1.15 21.11
N ALA A 125 -7.48 1.92 20.03
CA ALA A 125 -8.07 1.63 18.74
C ALA A 125 -7.52 0.32 18.13
N MET A 126 -6.20 0.11 18.21
CA MET A 126 -5.54 -1.14 17.78
C MET A 126 -5.85 -2.33 18.71
N ALA A 127 -6.13 -2.09 19.99
CA ALA A 127 -6.33 -3.14 20.99
C ALA A 127 -7.55 -4.02 20.68
N ALA A 128 -8.60 -3.49 20.08
CA ALA A 128 -9.77 -4.28 19.71
C ALA A 128 -9.43 -5.34 18.66
N GLU A 129 -8.66 -4.96 17.64
CA GLU A 129 -8.18 -5.88 16.61
C GLU A 129 -7.23 -6.91 17.22
N ASN A 130 -6.26 -6.46 18.01
CA ASN A 130 -5.32 -7.33 18.71
C ASN A 130 -5.97 -8.36 19.65
N ARG A 131 -7.14 -8.05 20.23
CA ARG A 131 -7.89 -9.00 21.08
C ARG A 131 -8.71 -9.99 20.26
N ARG A 132 -9.18 -9.60 19.08
CA ARG A 132 -9.95 -10.48 18.18
C ARG A 132 -9.06 -11.48 17.49
N ASP A 133 -7.84 -11.06 17.16
CA ASP A 133 -6.84 -11.95 16.62
C ASP A 133 -6.31 -12.88 17.72
N THR A 134 -6.84 -14.10 17.74
CA THR A 134 -6.41 -15.16 18.67
C THR A 134 -5.14 -15.87 18.21
N ALA A 135 -4.63 -15.56 17.01
CA ALA A 135 -3.36 -16.10 16.56
C ALA A 135 -2.25 -15.55 17.46
N ALA A 136 -1.66 -16.42 18.27
CA ALA A 136 -0.55 -16.04 19.13
C ALA A 136 0.60 -15.53 18.26
N TRP A 137 1.00 -14.27 18.47
CA TRP A 137 2.15 -13.71 17.80
C TRP A 137 3.43 -14.35 18.35
N ASP A 138 4.04 -15.22 17.56
CA ASP A 138 5.26 -15.92 17.96
C ASP A 138 6.49 -15.06 17.60
N TRP A 139 7.04 -14.40 18.61
CA TRP A 139 8.29 -13.65 18.49
C TRP A 139 9.50 -14.52 18.21
N SER A 140 9.43 -15.82 18.50
CA SER A 140 10.54 -16.72 18.22
C SER A 140 10.82 -16.74 16.72
N ALA A 141 9.81 -16.77 15.84
CA ALA A 141 9.95 -16.77 14.38
C ALA A 141 10.71 -15.56 13.79
N TRP A 142 10.80 -14.45 14.54
CA TRP A 142 11.44 -13.20 14.13
C TRP A 142 12.75 -12.92 14.88
N SER A 143 13.17 -13.81 15.77
CA SER A 143 14.46 -13.72 16.44
C SER A 143 15.60 -13.89 15.42
N PRO A 144 16.75 -13.20 15.60
CA PRO A 144 17.96 -13.49 14.82
C PRO A 144 18.35 -14.98 14.85
N ASN A 145 18.08 -15.66 15.97
CA ASN A 145 18.37 -17.08 16.15
C ASN A 145 17.35 -18.01 15.50
N ALA A 146 16.22 -17.48 15.05
CA ALA A 146 15.20 -18.21 14.31
C ALA A 146 15.26 -17.94 12.82
N ASP A 147 16.23 -17.14 12.37
CA ASP A 147 16.62 -17.16 10.98
C ASP A 147 17.11 -18.58 10.66
N PRO A 148 16.42 -19.32 9.80
CA PRO A 148 16.90 -20.63 9.45
C PRO A 148 18.20 -20.47 8.70
N GLY A 149 19.23 -21.16 9.18
CA GLY A 149 20.34 -21.55 8.30
C GLY A 149 19.77 -22.14 7.01
N GLY A 150 20.53 -22.11 5.92
CA GLY A 150 20.06 -22.37 4.54
C GLY A 150 19.35 -23.70 4.22
N ASN A 151 18.99 -24.49 5.24
CA ASN A 151 18.33 -25.78 5.19
C ASN A 151 16.81 -25.73 5.49
N GLN A 152 16.20 -24.58 5.80
CA GLN A 152 14.72 -24.50 5.84
C GLN A 152 14.15 -24.02 4.51
N PRO A 153 12.99 -24.55 4.09
CA PRO A 153 12.31 -24.10 2.89
C PRO A 153 11.94 -22.62 3.01
N ARG A 154 12.45 -21.83 2.07
CA ARG A 154 12.13 -20.40 1.95
C ARG A 154 10.82 -20.26 1.20
N HIS A 155 9.83 -19.64 1.84
CA HIS A 155 8.64 -19.20 1.12
C HIS A 155 8.98 -17.87 0.45
N VAL A 156 9.32 -17.91 -0.83
CA VAL A 156 9.29 -16.72 -1.68
C VAL A 156 7.92 -16.61 -2.30
N THR A 157 7.33 -15.41 -2.28
CA THR A 157 6.06 -15.10 -2.96
C THR A 157 6.20 -15.51 -4.43
N GLY A 158 5.70 -16.69 -4.81
CA GLY A 158 5.78 -17.23 -6.18
C GLY A 158 6.32 -18.65 -6.38
N GLY A 159 6.82 -19.38 -5.36
CA GLY A 159 7.16 -20.80 -5.51
C GLY A 159 8.10 -21.36 -4.42
N TYR A 160 7.92 -22.63 -4.07
CA TYR A 160 8.80 -23.40 -3.18
C TYR A 160 9.99 -23.95 -3.99
N TRP A 161 11.22 -23.72 -3.53
CA TRP A 161 12.45 -24.32 -4.09
C TRP A 161 13.36 -24.78 -2.95
#